data_AF-A0A2V9LBB1-F1
#
_entry.id   AF-A0A2V9LBB1-F1
#
_cell.length_a   1.000
_cell.length_b   1.000
_cell.length_c   1.000
_cell.angle_alpha   90.00
_cell.angle_beta   90.00
_cell.angle_gamma   90.00
#
_symmetry.space_group_name_H-M   'P 1'
#
loop_
_entity.id
_entity.type
_entity.pdbx_description
1 polymer ?
#
loop_
_entity_poly.entity_id
_entity_poly.type
_entity_poly.pdbx_seq_one_letter_code
_entity_poly.pdbx_strand_id
1 'polypeptide(L)'
;MPRTWRLRARFDGERRNPWDESECGHHYARPMAAWGVFLALSGFRYSAVERELTLTPRAARQVNCFWSVPSGWGSFSQNLSARNQRVGIEVVEGTMLLARLALAGTAKPALRKVSVRLGGEARRAQLREEPSRRVVTFDPEVAITPGQPLAVSLSVGPGV
;
A
#
# COMPACT_ATOMS: atom_id res chain seq x y z
N MET A 1 -9.36 41.29 10.63
CA MET A 1 -8.77 39.96 10.36
C MET A 1 -8.78 39.72 8.86
N PRO A 2 -7.64 39.82 8.15
CA PRO A 2 -7.60 39.57 6.71
C PRO A 2 -7.62 38.06 6.46
N ARG A 3 -8.59 37.60 5.66
CA ARG A 3 -8.80 36.19 5.33
C ARG A 3 -7.76 35.73 4.29
N THR A 4 -7.02 34.67 4.63
CA THR A 4 -5.84 34.11 3.93
C THR A 4 -6.10 33.40 2.58
N TRP A 5 -7.31 33.47 2.02
CA TRP A 5 -7.70 32.67 0.84
C TRP A 5 -7.11 33.16 -0.49
N ARG A 6 -6.62 34.40 -0.58
CA ARG A 6 -6.11 34.97 -1.84
C ARG A 6 -4.73 34.48 -2.28
N LEU A 7 -3.97 33.79 -1.41
CA LEU A 7 -2.67 33.24 -1.80
C LEU A 7 -2.80 32.02 -2.73
N ARG A 8 -3.77 31.13 -2.48
CA ARG A 8 -3.93 29.88 -3.26
C ARG A 8 -4.45 30.09 -4.67
N ALA A 9 -5.17 31.19 -4.92
CA ALA A 9 -5.68 31.54 -6.25
C ALA A 9 -4.59 31.89 -7.27
N ARG A 10 -3.32 32.00 -6.85
CA ARG A 10 -2.16 32.23 -7.74
C ARG A 10 -1.53 30.92 -8.26
N PHE A 11 -1.96 29.78 -7.72
CA PHE A 11 -1.48 28.43 -8.02
C PHE A 11 -2.67 27.54 -8.40
N ASP A 12 -3.41 27.99 -9.42
CA ASP A 12 -4.65 27.37 -9.91
C ASP A 12 -4.42 26.20 -10.88
N GLY A 13 -3.16 25.94 -11.26
CA GLY A 13 -2.78 24.92 -12.24
C GLY A 13 -2.71 25.41 -13.68
N GLU A 14 -3.32 26.55 -14.00
CA GLU A 14 -3.19 27.20 -15.30
C GLU A 14 -1.97 28.15 -15.31
N ARG A 15 -1.78 28.91 -14.23
CA ARG A 15 -0.73 29.94 -14.14
C ARG A 15 0.59 29.40 -13.61
N ARG A 16 0.54 28.47 -12.65
CA ARG A 16 1.67 27.74 -12.04
C ARG A 16 1.18 26.42 -11.44
N ASN A 17 2.09 25.46 -11.27
CA ASN A 17 1.80 24.20 -10.58
C ASN A 17 1.20 24.52 -9.18
N PRO A 18 0.03 23.94 -8.82
CA PRO A 18 -0.62 24.14 -7.52
C PRO A 18 0.28 23.81 -6.31
N TRP A 19 1.35 23.05 -6.55
CA TRP A 19 2.28 22.53 -5.55
C TRP A 19 3.63 23.25 -5.53
N ASP A 20 3.81 24.31 -6.32
CA ASP A 20 5.08 25.02 -6.50
C ASP A 20 5.02 26.43 -5.86
N GLU A 21 4.95 26.48 -4.52
CA GLU A 21 4.93 27.73 -3.76
C GLU A 21 6.23 28.53 -3.97
N SER A 22 6.09 29.78 -4.41
CA SER A 22 7.22 30.69 -4.66
C SER A 22 7.73 31.31 -3.36
N GLU A 23 8.58 30.61 -2.60
CA GLU A 23 9.24 31.28 -1.46
C GLU A 23 10.72 30.93 -1.25
N CYS A 24 11.27 29.83 -1.76
CA CYS A 24 12.70 29.53 -1.58
C CYS A 24 13.22 28.57 -2.67
N GLY A 25 13.25 29.03 -3.93
CA GLY A 25 13.85 28.28 -5.04
C GLY A 25 13.17 26.94 -5.38
N HIS A 26 13.46 26.42 -6.57
CA HIS A 26 12.92 25.13 -7.06
C HIS A 26 13.52 23.90 -6.34
N HIS A 27 14.35 24.12 -5.31
CA HIS A 27 15.16 23.10 -4.69
C HIS A 27 14.83 22.97 -3.21
N TYR A 28 14.22 21.83 -2.88
CA TYR A 28 14.31 21.16 -1.60
C TYR A 28 13.50 21.72 -0.42
N ALA A 29 12.33 21.08 -0.21
CA ALA A 29 11.94 20.40 1.03
C ALA A 29 10.41 20.22 1.07
N ARG A 30 9.64 21.23 0.63
CA ARG A 30 8.17 21.20 0.66
C ARG A 30 7.50 20.27 -0.37
N PRO A 31 8.07 19.96 -1.56
CA PRO A 31 7.46 18.96 -2.45
C PRO A 31 7.39 17.57 -1.82
N MET A 32 8.33 17.22 -0.94
CA MET A 32 8.27 15.97 -0.16
C MET A 32 7.17 15.99 0.92
N ALA A 33 6.66 17.15 1.33
CA ALA A 33 5.51 17.20 2.24
C ALA A 33 4.25 16.57 1.61
N ALA A 34 4.09 16.71 0.29
CA ALA A 34 3.01 16.03 -0.46
C ALA A 34 3.21 14.50 -0.48
N TRP A 35 4.46 14.02 -0.49
CA TRP A 35 4.76 12.59 -0.36
C TRP A 35 4.37 12.03 1.01
N GLY A 36 4.51 12.82 2.09
CA GLY A 36 4.03 12.46 3.42
C GLY A 36 2.52 12.19 3.46
N VAL A 37 1.73 13.01 2.75
CA VAL A 37 0.27 12.81 2.62
C VAL A 37 -0.03 11.53 1.84
N PHE A 38 0.71 11.26 0.76
CA PHE A 38 0.58 10.03 -0.02
C PHE A 38 0.83 8.77 0.83
N LEU A 39 1.91 8.75 1.61
CA LEU A 39 2.22 7.65 2.54
C LEU A 39 1.16 7.48 3.63
N ALA A 40 0.67 8.58 4.20
CA ALA A 40 -0.37 8.55 5.22
C ALA A 40 -1.70 7.99 4.70
N LEU A 41 -2.09 8.33 3.45
CA LEU A 41 -3.34 7.88 2.84
C LEU A 41 -3.26 6.44 2.33
N SER A 42 -2.17 6.09 1.64
CA SER A 42 -1.92 4.73 1.14
C SER A 42 -1.69 3.73 2.28
N GLY A 43 -1.13 4.20 3.41
CA GLY A 43 -0.71 3.36 4.51
C GLY A 43 0.36 2.35 4.10
N PHE A 44 1.10 2.63 3.02
CA PHE A 44 2.18 1.80 2.50
C PHE A 44 3.44 2.00 3.36
N ARG A 45 4.02 0.89 3.83
CA ARG A 45 5.32 0.87 4.50
C ARG A 45 6.04 -0.42 4.18
N TYR A 46 7.31 -0.33 3.79
CA TYR A 46 8.15 -1.50 3.55
C TYR A 46 9.40 -1.46 4.41
N SER A 47 9.74 -2.59 5.04
CA SER A 47 10.99 -2.79 5.77
C SER A 47 11.85 -3.82 5.04
N ALA A 48 12.97 -3.39 4.47
CA ALA A 48 13.88 -4.28 3.74
C ALA A 48 14.64 -5.26 4.67
N VAL A 49 14.91 -4.85 5.92
CA VAL A 49 15.56 -5.70 6.94
C VAL A 49 14.64 -6.86 7.32
N GLU A 50 13.38 -6.54 7.59
CA GLU A 50 12.37 -7.50 8.04
C GLU A 50 11.65 -8.21 6.89
N ARG A 51 11.91 -7.79 5.65
CA ARG A 51 11.18 -8.18 4.41
C ARG A 51 9.67 -8.15 4.62
N GLU A 52 9.20 -7.08 5.26
CA GLU A 52 7.80 -6.91 5.64
C GLU A 52 7.19 -5.72 4.89
N LEU A 53 6.07 -5.98 4.19
CA LEU A 53 5.21 -4.97 3.60
C LEU A 53 3.99 -4.78 4.49
N THR A 54 3.70 -3.55 4.87
CA THR A 54 2.47 -3.15 5.55
C THR A 54 1.59 -2.34 4.60
N LEU A 55 0.33 -2.74 4.46
CA LEU A 55 -0.69 -2.02 3.71
C LEU A 55 -1.88 -1.73 4.63
N THR A 56 -2.04 -0.44 4.99
CA THR A 56 -3.16 0.03 5.82
C THR A 56 -3.87 1.25 5.22
N PRO A 57 -4.46 1.14 4.01
CA PRO A 57 -5.10 2.27 3.33
C PRO A 57 -6.23 2.87 4.18
N ARG A 58 -6.19 4.19 4.40
CA ARG A 58 -7.13 4.88 5.30
C ARG A 58 -8.38 5.39 4.60
N ALA A 59 -8.31 5.68 3.31
CA ALA A 59 -9.33 6.44 2.61
C ALA A 59 -10.41 5.59 1.92
N ALA A 60 -10.16 4.31 1.60
CA ALA A 60 -11.08 3.54 0.77
C ALA A 60 -11.01 2.01 0.99
N ARG A 61 -12.16 1.35 0.80
CA ARG A 61 -12.28 -0.12 0.74
C ARG A 61 -11.65 -0.71 -0.52
N GLN A 62 -11.72 0.03 -1.62
CA GLN A 62 -11.07 -0.29 -2.86
C GLN A 62 -10.02 0.77 -3.15
N VAL A 63 -8.78 0.34 -3.36
CA VAL A 63 -7.67 1.25 -3.64
C VAL A 63 -6.75 0.63 -4.67
N ASN A 64 -6.19 1.49 -5.51
CA ASN A 64 -5.04 1.20 -6.34
C ASN A 64 -4.05 2.36 -6.12
N CYS A 65 -2.86 2.05 -5.64
CA CYS A 65 -1.85 3.04 -5.30
C CYS A 65 -0.49 2.65 -5.84
N PHE A 66 0.26 3.66 -6.23
CA PHE A 66 1.67 3.55 -6.52
C PHE A 66 2.48 3.12 -5.28
N TRP A 67 3.64 2.54 -5.48
CA TRP A 67 4.66 2.41 -4.44
C TRP A 67 6.06 2.41 -5.07
N SER A 68 7.05 2.85 -4.30
CA SER A 68 8.46 2.75 -4.67
C SER A 68 9.33 2.49 -3.44
N VAL A 69 10.32 1.62 -3.61
CA VAL A 69 11.38 1.32 -2.64
C VAL A 69 12.73 1.28 -3.37
N PRO A 70 13.89 1.28 -2.69
CA PRO A 70 15.18 1.29 -3.37
C PRO A 70 15.40 0.14 -4.37
N SER A 71 14.75 -1.01 -4.15
CA SER A 71 14.88 -2.20 -5.00
C SER A 71 13.92 -2.25 -6.18
N GLY A 72 13.00 -1.29 -6.33
CA GLY A 72 12.03 -1.28 -7.41
C GLY A 72 10.78 -0.44 -7.14
N TRP A 73 9.86 -0.45 -8.10
CA TRP A 73 8.61 0.29 -8.00
C TRP A 73 7.47 -0.43 -8.72
N GLY A 74 6.23 -0.03 -8.41
CA GLY A 74 5.06 -0.60 -9.04
C GLY A 74 3.77 -0.10 -8.42
N SER A 75 2.75 -0.97 -8.39
CA SER A 75 1.44 -0.66 -7.83
C SER A 75 0.97 -1.73 -6.86
N PHE A 76 0.12 -1.34 -5.92
CA PHE A 76 -0.62 -2.29 -5.11
C PHE A 76 -2.11 -1.95 -5.21
N SER A 77 -2.93 -2.99 -5.14
CA SER A 77 -4.37 -2.88 -5.07
C SER A 77 -4.88 -3.56 -3.82
N GLN A 78 -5.96 -3.03 -3.25
CA GLN A 78 -6.71 -3.70 -2.21
C GLN A 78 -8.19 -3.58 -2.53
N ASN A 79 -8.93 -4.67 -2.28
CA ASN A 79 -10.37 -4.69 -2.26
C ASN A 79 -10.85 -5.36 -0.98
N LEU A 80 -11.53 -4.61 -0.14
CA LEU A 80 -12.05 -5.04 1.14
C LEU A 80 -13.58 -5.12 1.11
N SER A 81 -14.11 -6.30 1.45
CA SER A 81 -15.52 -6.54 1.72
C SER A 81 -15.72 -7.05 3.15
N ALA A 82 -16.98 -7.22 3.57
CA ALA A 82 -17.30 -7.73 4.90
C ALA A 82 -16.76 -9.15 5.18
N ARG A 83 -16.52 -9.96 4.14
CA ARG A 83 -16.15 -11.38 4.27
C ARG A 83 -14.88 -11.75 3.52
N ASN A 84 -14.26 -10.80 2.84
CA ASN A 84 -13.13 -11.06 1.97
C ASN A 84 -12.21 -9.84 1.92
N GLN A 85 -10.91 -10.06 1.84
CA GLN A 85 -9.92 -9.04 1.60
C GLN A 85 -8.97 -9.55 0.54
N ARG A 86 -8.94 -8.87 -0.61
CA ARG A 86 -8.03 -9.16 -1.72
C ARG A 86 -6.98 -8.08 -1.80
N VAL A 87 -5.73 -8.50 -2.00
CA VAL A 87 -4.58 -7.62 -2.17
C VAL A 87 -3.79 -8.11 -3.37
N GLY A 88 -3.44 -7.18 -4.26
CA GLY A 88 -2.56 -7.43 -5.39
C GLY A 88 -1.33 -6.53 -5.27
N ILE A 89 -0.15 -7.08 -5.56
CA ILE A 89 1.10 -6.33 -5.64
C ILE A 89 1.75 -6.64 -6.98
N GLU A 90 2.04 -5.59 -7.74
CA GLU A 90 2.67 -5.64 -9.03
C GLU A 90 3.97 -4.83 -8.98
N VAL A 91 5.05 -5.43 -9.49
CA VAL A 91 6.32 -4.76 -9.71
C VAL A 91 6.41 -4.42 -11.19
N VAL A 92 6.65 -3.16 -11.51
CA VAL A 92 6.87 -2.73 -12.90
C VAL A 92 8.35 -2.86 -13.25
N GLU A 93 9.23 -2.43 -12.33
CA GLU A 93 10.69 -2.50 -12.49
C GLU A 93 11.33 -2.91 -11.15
N GLY A 94 12.40 -3.71 -11.20
CA GLY A 94 13.15 -4.14 -10.02
C GLY A 94 12.59 -5.39 -9.36
N THR A 95 12.70 -5.49 -8.04
CA THR A 95 12.26 -6.67 -7.27
C THR A 95 11.82 -6.29 -5.86
N MET A 96 10.78 -6.95 -5.34
CA MET A 96 10.38 -6.86 -3.95
C MET A 96 10.50 -8.22 -3.27
N LEU A 97 11.37 -8.32 -2.27
CA LEU A 97 11.49 -9.50 -1.42
C LEU A 97 10.51 -9.40 -0.25
N LEU A 98 9.74 -10.47 -0.01
CA LEU A 98 8.67 -10.44 0.95
C LEU A 98 8.59 -11.73 1.75
N ALA A 99 8.88 -11.63 3.05
CA ALA A 99 8.67 -12.69 4.03
C ALA A 99 7.32 -12.50 4.75
N ARG A 100 6.85 -11.26 4.91
CA ARG A 100 5.59 -10.95 5.62
C ARG A 100 4.80 -9.85 4.94
N LEU A 101 3.47 -10.03 4.90
CA LEU A 101 2.52 -9.01 4.49
C LEU A 101 1.56 -8.70 5.65
N ALA A 102 1.66 -7.50 6.20
CA ALA A 102 0.77 -6.98 7.23
C ALA A 102 -0.35 -6.14 6.61
N LEU A 103 -1.59 -6.52 6.88
CA LEU A 103 -2.81 -5.89 6.37
C LEU A 103 -3.63 -5.33 7.53
N ALA A 104 -4.41 -4.28 7.24
CA ALA A 104 -5.36 -3.76 8.22
C ALA A 104 -6.35 -4.86 8.67
N GLY A 105 -6.50 -5.03 9.98
CA GLY A 105 -7.52 -5.89 10.56
C GLY A 105 -8.88 -5.23 10.43
N THR A 106 -9.88 -5.95 9.91
CA THR A 106 -11.26 -5.45 9.89
C THR A 106 -12.07 -6.03 11.03
N ALA A 107 -13.01 -5.25 11.54
CA ALA A 107 -14.03 -5.75 12.45
C ALA A 107 -14.74 -6.99 11.85
N LYS A 108 -15.24 -7.84 12.75
CA LYS A 108 -15.83 -9.17 12.52
C LYS A 108 -16.62 -9.30 11.20
N PRO A 109 -16.60 -10.48 10.55
CA PRO A 109 -16.00 -11.76 10.99
C PRO A 109 -14.48 -11.87 10.79
N ALA A 110 -13.85 -12.77 11.56
CA ALA A 110 -12.45 -13.15 11.42
C ALA A 110 -12.21 -13.83 10.06
N LEU A 111 -11.21 -13.35 9.31
CA LEU A 111 -10.76 -14.01 8.08
C LEU A 111 -9.72 -15.05 8.48
N ARG A 112 -10.01 -16.33 8.24
CA ARG A 112 -9.16 -17.45 8.70
C ARG A 112 -8.51 -18.22 7.54
N LYS A 113 -9.01 -18.03 6.32
CA LYS A 113 -8.48 -18.69 5.13
C LYS A 113 -7.62 -17.72 4.36
N VAL A 114 -6.43 -18.16 3.94
CA VAL A 114 -5.52 -17.42 3.07
C VAL A 114 -5.25 -18.22 1.80
N SER A 115 -5.24 -17.54 0.67
CA SER A 115 -4.77 -18.06 -0.62
C SER A 115 -3.79 -17.06 -1.20
N VAL A 116 -2.62 -17.54 -1.58
CA VAL A 116 -1.54 -16.74 -2.17
C VAL A 116 -1.18 -17.32 -3.53
N ARG A 117 -1.06 -16.46 -4.53
CA ARG A 117 -0.53 -16.81 -5.85
C ARG A 117 0.57 -15.83 -6.27
N LEU A 118 1.66 -16.33 -6.81
CA LEU A 118 2.74 -15.55 -7.41
C LEU A 118 2.84 -15.93 -8.89
N GLY A 119 2.59 -14.99 -9.79
CA GLY A 119 2.57 -15.29 -11.24
C GLY A 119 1.56 -16.37 -11.63
N GLY A 120 0.48 -16.54 -10.86
CA GLY A 120 -0.54 -17.59 -11.05
C GLY A 120 -0.30 -18.88 -10.26
N GLU A 121 0.92 -19.15 -9.81
CA GLU A 121 1.24 -20.35 -9.04
C GLU A 121 0.93 -20.20 -7.55
N ALA A 122 0.38 -21.25 -6.93
CA ALA A 122 0.12 -21.23 -5.49
C ALA A 122 1.42 -21.15 -4.69
N ARG A 123 1.40 -20.37 -3.61
CA ARG A 123 2.49 -20.27 -2.62
C ARG A 123 1.98 -20.62 -1.23
N ARG A 124 2.84 -21.24 -0.43
CA ARG A 124 2.55 -21.56 0.97
C ARG A 124 2.63 -20.28 1.79
N ALA A 125 1.63 -20.07 2.62
CA ALA A 125 1.58 -18.95 3.54
C ALA A 125 0.73 -19.28 4.76
N GLN A 126 1.06 -18.67 5.89
CA GLN A 126 0.34 -18.78 7.14
C GLN A 126 -0.31 -17.43 7.47
N LEU A 127 -1.55 -17.46 7.94
CA LEU A 127 -2.27 -16.26 8.36
C LEU A 127 -2.33 -16.21 9.89
N ARG A 128 -1.85 -15.11 10.45
CA ARG A 128 -1.98 -14.77 11.87
C ARG A 128 -2.85 -13.53 12.02
N GLU A 129 -3.91 -13.63 12.81
CA GLU A 129 -4.75 -12.48 13.17
C GLU A 129 -4.27 -11.89 14.49
N GLU A 130 -3.98 -10.59 14.49
CA GLU A 130 -3.62 -9.77 15.65
C GLU A 130 -4.75 -8.75 15.91
N PRO A 131 -4.80 -8.10 17.09
CA PRO A 131 -5.92 -7.21 17.45
C PRO A 131 -6.19 -6.08 16.45
N SER A 132 -5.15 -5.53 15.80
CA SER A 132 -5.23 -4.38 14.89
C SER A 132 -4.82 -4.68 13.45
N ARG A 133 -4.26 -5.86 13.19
CA ARG A 133 -3.70 -6.22 11.89
C ARG A 133 -3.77 -7.72 11.63
N ARG A 134 -3.66 -8.10 10.36
CA ARG A 134 -3.54 -9.48 9.90
C ARG A 134 -2.19 -9.64 9.23
N VAL A 135 -1.43 -10.64 9.63
CA VAL A 135 -0.09 -10.89 9.09
C VAL A 135 -0.10 -12.19 8.31
N VAL A 136 0.24 -12.10 7.03
CA VAL A 136 0.47 -13.25 6.16
C VAL A 136 1.98 -13.48 6.10
N THR A 137 2.43 -14.64 6.57
CA THR A 137 3.84 -15.05 6.53
C THR A 137 4.04 -16.04 5.40
N PHE A 138 5.02 -15.80 4.52
CA PHE A 138 5.37 -16.67 3.40
C PHE A 138 6.48 -17.64 3.82
N ASP A 139 6.37 -18.91 3.40
CA ASP A 139 7.38 -19.93 3.67
C ASP A 139 7.53 -20.89 2.46
N PRO A 140 8.57 -20.75 1.62
CA PRO A 140 9.65 -19.76 1.72
C PRO A 140 9.17 -18.33 1.38
N GLU A 141 10.04 -17.35 1.61
CA GLU A 141 9.81 -15.97 1.18
C GLU A 141 9.57 -15.86 -0.34
N VAL A 142 8.85 -14.82 -0.75
CA VAL A 142 8.53 -14.60 -2.16
C VAL A 142 9.34 -13.42 -2.71
N ALA A 143 9.84 -13.58 -3.93
CA ALA A 143 10.40 -12.49 -4.73
C ALA A 143 9.37 -12.11 -5.79
N ILE A 144 8.85 -10.90 -5.71
CA ILE A 144 7.92 -10.35 -6.69
C ILE A 144 8.75 -9.63 -7.75
N THR A 145 8.59 -10.03 -9.01
CA THR A 145 9.32 -9.50 -10.18
C THR A 145 8.32 -9.06 -11.26
N PRO A 146 8.76 -8.27 -12.24
CA PRO A 146 7.91 -7.88 -13.36
C PRO A 146 7.27 -9.08 -14.07
N GLY A 147 5.98 -8.98 -14.36
CA GLY A 147 5.20 -10.06 -14.98
C GLY A 147 4.77 -11.19 -14.02
N GLN A 148 5.22 -11.19 -12.76
CA GLN A 148 4.84 -12.17 -11.74
C GLN A 148 4.16 -11.49 -10.55
N PRO A 149 2.92 -11.00 -10.71
CA PRO A 149 2.23 -10.30 -9.63
C PRO A 149 1.92 -11.24 -8.46
N LEU A 150 1.95 -10.70 -7.26
CA LEU A 150 1.51 -11.38 -6.04
C LEU A 150 0.04 -11.07 -5.79
N ALA A 151 -0.79 -12.11 -5.73
CA ALA A 151 -2.20 -12.02 -5.39
C ALA A 151 -2.47 -12.75 -4.06
N VAL A 152 -2.98 -12.03 -3.07
CA VAL A 152 -3.36 -12.55 -1.76
C VAL A 152 -4.86 -12.37 -1.57
N SER A 153 -5.56 -13.45 -1.21
CA SER A 153 -6.99 -13.43 -0.91
C SER A 153 -7.24 -14.04 0.47
N LEU A 154 -7.88 -13.27 1.35
CA LEU A 154 -8.28 -13.68 2.68
C LEU A 154 -9.80 -13.80 2.76
N SER A 155 -10.33 -14.93 3.20
CA SER A 155 -11.78 -15.12 3.37
C SER A 155 -12.13 -15.62 4.77
N VAL A 156 -13.40 -15.48 5.14
CA VAL A 156 -13.94 -16.16 6.34
C VAL A 156 -13.65 -17.66 6.21
N GLY A 157 -13.21 -18.28 7.31
CA GLY A 157 -13.12 -19.75 7.37
C GLY A 157 -14.53 -20.37 7.32
N PRO A 158 -14.65 -21.69 7.09
CA PRO A 158 -15.92 -22.37 7.31
C PRO A 158 -16.38 -22.10 8.75
N GLY A 159 -17.58 -21.53 8.88
CA GLY A 159 -18.14 -21.16 10.17
C GLY A 159 -18.39 -22.41 11.03
N VAL A 160 -18.09 -22.29 12.31
CA VAL A 160 -18.83 -23.00 13.37
C VAL A 160 -20.11 -22.22 13.61
#